data_AF-A0A937SUV6-F1
#
_entry.id   AF-A0A937SUV6-F1
#
_cell.length_a   1.000
_cell.length_b   1.000
_cell.length_c   1.000
_cell.angle_alpha   90.00
_cell.angle_beta   90.00
_cell.angle_gamma   90.00
#
_symmetry.space_group_name_H-M   'P 1'
#
loop_
_entity.id
_entity.type
_entity.pdbx_description
1 polymer ?
#
loop_
_entity_poly.entity_id
_entity_poly.type
_entity_poly.pdbx_seq_one_letter_code
_entity_poly.pdbx_strand_id
1 'polypeptide(L)'
;MSIFNNREIAVGIWGAVLFLLCLIKPTLRNSFAQVAAAFFNIKILLSLGLMAIYIGLLVYGLNELGLWTISQLKNTILWSILVAAVSLFRITDIKNAPSYFKAAIKDNF
;
A
#
# COMPACT_ATOMS: atom_id res chain seq x y z
N MET A 1 -1.44 2.33 27.50
CA MET A 1 -1.92 2.84 26.20
C MET A 1 -1.85 1.72 25.18
N SER A 2 -2.97 1.31 24.60
CA SER A 2 -2.97 0.29 23.54
C SER A 2 -2.31 0.88 22.30
N ILE A 3 -1.14 0.36 21.94
CA ILE A 3 -0.34 0.81 20.80
C ILE A 3 -1.11 0.61 19.47
N PHE A 4 -2.05 -0.34 19.45
CA PHE A 4 -2.87 -0.73 18.31
C PHE A 4 -4.37 -0.53 18.57
N ASN A 5 -5.10 -0.12 17.54
CA ASN A 5 -6.55 -0.04 17.50
C ASN A 5 -7.16 -1.40 17.08
N ASN A 6 -8.42 -1.68 17.46
CA ASN A 6 -9.15 -2.90 17.08
C ASN A 6 -9.11 -3.20 15.58
N ARG A 7 -9.11 -2.18 14.71
CA ARG A 7 -8.98 -2.36 13.25
C ARG A 7 -7.61 -2.95 12.88
N GLU A 8 -6.54 -2.44 13.47
CA GLU A 8 -5.17 -2.90 13.20
C GLU A 8 -4.97 -4.33 13.72
N ILE A 9 -5.57 -4.65 14.88
CA ILE A 9 -5.59 -6.00 15.43
C ILE A 9 -6.34 -6.95 14.49
N ALA A 10 -7.51 -6.57 13.99
CA ALA A 10 -8.29 -7.41 13.07
C ALA A 10 -7.54 -7.69 11.77
N VAL A 11 -6.93 -6.66 11.16
CA VAL A 11 -6.11 -6.83 9.95
C VAL A 11 -4.90 -7.72 10.22
N GLY A 12 -4.24 -7.56 11.38
CA GLY A 12 -3.12 -8.41 11.79
C GLY A 12 -3.52 -9.88 11.94
N ILE A 13 -4.64 -10.16 12.61
CA ILE A 13 -5.15 -11.52 12.82
C ILE A 13 -5.49 -12.18 11.48
N TRP A 14 -6.31 -11.51 10.64
CA TRP A 14 -6.72 -12.08 9.35
C TRP A 14 -5.54 -12.22 8.38
N GLY A 15 -4.61 -11.26 8.38
CA GLY A 15 -3.37 -11.35 7.63
C GLY A 15 -2.52 -12.55 8.05
N ALA A 16 -2.38 -12.79 9.35
CA ALA A 16 -1.64 -13.94 9.87
C ALA A 16 -2.29 -15.28 9.50
N VAL A 17 -3.62 -15.38 9.59
CA VAL A 17 -4.36 -16.59 9.17
C VAL A 17 -4.12 -16.88 7.69
N LEU A 18 -4.26 -15.88 6.82
CA LEU A 18 -4.01 -16.04 5.38
C LEU A 18 -2.55 -16.43 5.10
N PHE A 19 -1.60 -15.82 5.81
CA PHE A 19 -0.18 -16.13 5.66
C PHE A 19 0.14 -17.58 6.05
N LEU A 20 -0.43 -18.08 7.16
CA LEU A 20 -0.27 -19.47 7.58
C LEU A 20 -0.89 -20.44 6.56
N LEU A 21 -2.07 -20.12 6.02
CA LEU A 21 -2.70 -20.94 4.97
C LEU A 21 -1.84 -21.03 3.70
N CYS A 22 -1.17 -19.94 3.32
CA CYS A 22 -0.23 -19.93 2.19
C CYS A 22 0.99 -20.84 2.43
N LEU A 23 1.45 -20.98 3.67
CA LEU A 23 2.60 -21.81 4.03
C LEU A 23 2.30 -23.30 4.07
N ILE A 24 1.06 -23.70 4.38
CA ILE A 24 0.65 -25.11 4.53
C ILE A 24 0.67 -25.85 3.18
N LYS A 25 0.28 -25.18 2.08
CA LYS A 25 0.23 -25.81 0.76
C LYS A 25 1.58 -25.64 0.02
N PRO A 26 2.29 -26.72 -0.33
CA PRO A 26 3.61 -26.63 -0.96
C PRO A 26 3.57 -25.95 -2.34
N THR A 27 2.45 -26.08 -3.06
CA THR A 27 2.19 -25.34 -4.30
C THR A 27 2.09 -23.84 -4.06
N LEU A 28 1.32 -23.41 -3.05
CA LEU A 28 1.20 -21.99 -2.68
C LEU A 28 2.53 -21.43 -2.19
N ARG A 29 3.32 -22.20 -1.43
CA ARG A 29 4.63 -21.76 -0.94
C ARG A 29 5.58 -21.40 -2.09
N ASN A 30 5.66 -22.25 -3.13
CA ASN A 30 6.51 -21.96 -4.29
C ASN A 30 5.99 -20.76 -5.09
N SER A 31 4.69 -20.65 -5.31
CA SER A 31 4.11 -19.48 -5.98
C SER A 31 4.33 -18.20 -5.17
N PHE A 32 4.20 -18.25 -3.84
CA PHE A 32 4.43 -17.12 -2.95
C PHE A 32 5.89 -16.68 -2.98
N ALA A 33 6.84 -17.61 -2.99
CA ALA A 33 8.26 -17.30 -3.12
C ALA A 33 8.59 -16.62 -4.45
N GLN A 34 7.99 -17.08 -5.56
CA GLN A 34 8.15 -16.45 -6.87
C GLN A 34 7.55 -15.04 -6.92
N VAL A 35 6.36 -14.84 -6.36
CA VAL A 35 5.71 -13.52 -6.26
C VAL A 35 6.53 -12.58 -5.38
N ALA A 36 7.03 -13.05 -4.25
CA ALA A 36 7.91 -12.28 -3.38
C ALA A 36 9.20 -11.88 -4.11
N ALA A 37 9.85 -12.81 -4.81
CA ALA A 37 11.04 -12.53 -5.61
C ALA A 37 10.74 -11.51 -6.74
N ALA A 38 9.58 -11.61 -7.39
CA ALA A 38 9.15 -10.65 -8.41
C ALA A 38 8.94 -9.25 -7.83
N PHE A 39 8.41 -9.13 -6.61
CA PHE A 39 8.20 -7.86 -5.93
C PHE A 39 9.52 -7.11 -5.67
N PHE A 40 10.61 -7.84 -5.41
CA PHE A 40 11.96 -7.27 -5.25
C PHE A 40 12.66 -6.93 -6.57
N ASN A 41 11.95 -6.94 -7.70
CA ASN A 41 12.52 -6.46 -8.95
C ASN A 41 12.84 -4.96 -8.86
N ILE A 42 14.01 -4.56 -9.34
CA ILE A 42 14.49 -3.16 -9.31
C ILE A 42 13.48 -2.18 -9.91
N LYS A 43 12.70 -2.57 -10.92
CA LYS A 43 11.68 -1.70 -11.54
C LYS A 43 10.54 -1.39 -10.58
N ILE A 44 10.07 -2.40 -9.84
CA ILE A 44 9.01 -2.24 -8.83
C ILE A 44 9.56 -1.42 -7.67
N LEU A 45 10.78 -1.74 -7.21
CA LEU A 45 11.41 -1.05 -6.10
C LEU A 45 11.64 0.44 -6.40
N LEU A 46 12.04 0.76 -7.62
CA LEU A 46 12.25 2.14 -8.06
C LEU A 46 10.92 2.91 -8.15
N SER A 47 9.86 2.27 -8.64
CA SER A 47 8.51 2.86 -8.68
C SER A 47 7.95 3.12 -7.27
N LEU A 48 8.10 2.16 -6.35
CA LEU A 48 7.71 2.32 -4.94
C LEU A 48 8.56 3.39 -4.24
N GLY A 49 9.85 3.47 -4.56
CA GLY A 49 10.75 4.51 -4.05
C GLY A 49 10.32 5.92 -4.47
N LEU A 50 9.99 6.11 -5.75
CA LEU A 50 9.43 7.39 -6.23
C LEU A 50 8.11 7.73 -5.53
N MET A 51 7.23 6.75 -5.34
CA MET A 51 5.98 6.94 -4.59
C MET A 51 6.25 7.40 -3.15
N ALA A 52 7.20 6.77 -2.46
CA ALA A 52 7.54 7.13 -1.09
C ALA A 52 8.12 8.55 -0.99
N ILE A 53 8.99 8.94 -1.92
CA ILE A 53 9.53 10.31 -2.00
C ILE A 53 8.38 11.32 -2.23
N TYR A 54 7.49 11.03 -3.17
CA TYR A 54 6.33 11.89 -3.46
C TYR A 54 5.46 12.10 -2.22
N ILE A 55 5.08 11.01 -1.53
CA ILE A 55 4.28 11.09 -0.30
C ILE A 55 5.05 11.86 0.80
N GLY A 56 6.35 11.61 0.95
CA GLY A 56 7.20 12.31 1.91
C GLY A 56 7.22 13.83 1.68
N LEU A 57 7.35 14.26 0.42
CA LEU A 57 7.30 15.68 0.06
C LEU A 57 5.93 16.31 0.36
N LEU A 58 4.83 15.59 0.08
CA LEU A 58 3.49 16.06 0.42
C LEU A 58 3.27 16.20 1.92
N VAL A 59 3.68 15.19 2.69
CA VAL A 59 3.58 15.21 4.16
C VAL A 59 4.42 16.36 4.74
N TYR A 60 5.63 16.56 4.21
CA TYR A 60 6.47 17.68 4.60
C TYR A 60 5.79 19.02 4.33
N GLY A 61 5.26 19.22 3.12
CA GLY A 61 4.52 20.44 2.78
C GLY A 61 3.27 20.67 3.64
N LEU A 62 2.51 19.61 3.94
CA LEU A 62 1.33 19.70 4.81
C LEU A 62 1.70 19.99 6.27
N ASN A 63 2.86 19.53 6.73
CA ASN A 63 3.37 19.82 8.07
C ASN A 63 3.75 21.31 8.19
N GLU A 64 4.45 21.88 7.21
CA GLU A 64 4.77 23.31 7.16
C GLU A 64 3.51 24.19 7.14
N LEU A 65 2.42 23.71 6.54
CA LEU A 65 1.11 24.37 6.53
C LEU A 65 0.30 24.16 7.82
N GLY A 66 0.81 23.40 8.79
CA GLY A 66 0.11 23.04 10.02
C GLY A 66 -1.08 22.09 9.85
N LEU A 67 -1.27 21.54 8.65
CA LEU A 67 -2.37 20.64 8.30
C LEU A 67 -2.07 19.17 8.66
N TRP A 68 -0.80 18.84 8.83
CA TRP A 68 -0.35 17.51 9.19
C TRP A 68 0.46 17.52 10.48
N THR A 69 0.19 16.55 11.37
CA THR A 69 0.93 16.39 12.63
C THR A 69 1.45 14.98 12.77
N ILE A 70 2.46 14.78 13.62
CA ILE A 70 3.09 13.47 13.87
C ILE A 70 2.09 12.38 14.30
N SER A 71 0.96 12.79 14.90
CA SER A 71 -0.14 11.89 15.27
C SER A 71 -0.73 11.14 14.07
N GLN A 72 -0.67 11.73 12.87
CA GLN A 72 -1.19 11.18 11.61
C GLN A 72 -0.17 10.29 10.88
N LEU A 73 1.06 10.14 11.40
CA LEU A 73 2.09 9.32 10.77
C LEU A 73 1.66 7.86 10.62
N LYS A 74 1.07 7.27 11.67
CA LYS A 74 0.57 5.89 11.61
C LYS A 74 -0.46 5.72 10.49
N ASN A 75 -1.39 6.66 10.38
CA ASN A 75 -2.43 6.63 9.34
C ASN A 75 -1.83 6.81 7.95
N THR A 76 -0.85 7.71 7.80
CA THR A 76 -0.17 7.97 6.52
C THR A 76 0.58 6.72 6.05
N ILE A 77 1.30 6.03 6.93
CA ILE A 77 2.01 4.79 6.61
C ILE A 77 1.02 3.70 6.17
N LEU A 78 -0.03 3.45 6.96
CA LEU A 78 -1.03 2.43 6.62
C LEU A 78 -1.74 2.75 5.30
N TRP A 79 -2.13 4.01 5.10
CA TRP A 79 -2.75 4.44 3.85
C TRP A 79 -1.81 4.31 2.64
N SER A 80 -0.53 4.60 2.82
CA SER A 80 0.47 4.46 1.75
C SER A 80 0.64 3.01 1.31
N ILE A 81 0.69 2.07 2.25
CA ILE A 81 0.86 0.64 1.96
C ILE A 81 -0.42 0.05 1.35
N LEU A 82 -1.59 0.42 1.87
CA LEU A 82 -2.85 -0.22 1.49
C LEU A 82 -3.53 0.44 0.28
N VAL A 83 -3.48 1.77 0.17
CA VAL A 83 -4.21 2.52 -0.86
C VAL A 83 -3.25 3.03 -1.94
N ALA A 84 -2.17 3.71 -1.55
CA ALA A 84 -1.26 4.32 -2.53
C ALA A 84 -0.54 3.26 -3.36
N ALA A 85 -0.03 2.19 -2.73
CA ALA A 85 0.63 1.10 -3.45
C ALA A 85 -0.32 0.41 -4.45
N VAL A 86 -1.57 0.12 -4.05
CA VAL A 86 -2.56 -0.48 -4.96
C VAL A 86 -2.89 0.46 -6.12
N SER A 87 -3.04 1.75 -5.85
CA SER A 87 -3.30 2.77 -6.87
C SER A 87 -2.14 2.89 -7.87
N LEU A 88 -0.90 2.78 -7.40
CA LEU A 88 0.30 2.77 -8.23
C LEU A 88 0.28 1.58 -9.21
N PHE A 89 -0.12 0.39 -8.76
CA PHE A 89 -0.23 -0.77 -9.64
C PHE A 89 -1.38 -0.64 -10.64
N ARG A 90 -2.50 0.00 -10.29
CA ARG A 90 -3.63 0.24 -11.22
C ARG A 90 -3.27 1.18 -12.38
N ILE A 91 -2.19 1.97 -12.27
CA ILE A 91 -1.73 2.87 -13.36
C ILE A 91 -1.41 2.10 -14.65
N THR A 92 -1.03 0.82 -14.57
CA THR A 92 -0.79 0.01 -15.78
C THR A 92 -2.05 -0.20 -16.62
N ASP A 93 -3.24 -0.06 -16.03
CA ASP A 93 -4.53 -0.20 -16.71
C ASP A 93 -4.98 1.07 -17.45
N ILE A 94 -4.27 2.20 -17.27
CA ILE A 94 -4.58 3.49 -17.90
C ILE A 94 -4.64 3.40 -19.43
N LYS A 95 -3.82 2.52 -20.02
CA LYS A 95 -3.77 2.33 -21.49
C LYS A 95 -5.11 1.92 -22.11
N ASN A 96 -6.02 1.37 -21.31
CA ASN A 96 -7.28 0.80 -21.79
C ASN A 96 -8.51 1.67 -21.47
N ALA A 97 -8.36 2.80 -20.77
CA ALA A 97 -9.49 3.58 -20.29
C ALA A 97 -9.34 5.10 -20.58
N PRO A 98 -10.07 5.68 -21.55
CA PRO A 98 -10.01 7.11 -21.87
C PRO A 98 -10.52 8.03 -20.75
N SER A 99 -11.05 7.48 -19.65
CA SER A 99 -11.61 8.23 -18.51
C SER A 99 -11.08 7.76 -17.15
N TYR A 100 -9.88 7.16 -17.12
CA TYR A 100 -9.30 6.53 -15.92
C TYR A 100 -9.33 7.44 -14.67
N PHE A 101 -8.89 8.69 -14.78
CA PHE A 101 -8.86 9.61 -13.63
C PHE A 101 -10.25 9.92 -13.06
N LYS A 102 -11.26 10.04 -13.93
CA LYS A 102 -12.65 10.32 -13.51
C LYS A 102 -13.26 9.12 -12.78
N ALA A 103 -12.97 7.91 -13.27
CA ALA A 103 -13.36 6.67 -12.60
C ALA A 103 -12.62 6.48 -11.27
N ALA A 104 -11.31 6.75 -11.23
CA ALA A 104 -10.50 6.65 -10.02
C ALA A 104 -10.96 7.61 -8.91
N ILE A 105 -11.37 8.84 -9.25
CA ILE A 105 -11.94 9.78 -8.27
C ILE A 105 -13.26 9.25 -7.72
N LYS A 106 -14.13 8.70 -8.57
CA LYS A 106 -15.43 8.14 -8.17
C LYS A 106 -15.31 6.87 -7.32
N ASP A 107 -14.26 6.07 -7.51
CA ASP A 107 -13.98 4.88 -6.68
C ASP A 107 -13.58 5.24 -5.23
N ASN A 108 -13.12 6.47 -4.98
CA ASN A 108 -12.59 6.91 -3.68
C ASN A 108 -13.50 7.92 -2.94
N PHE A 109 -14.64 8.31 -3.51
CA PHE A 109 -15.63 9.25 -2.95
C PHE A 109 -17.03 8.64 -2.95
#